data_AF-W3XPY1-F1
#
_entry.id   AF-W3XPY1-F1
#
_cell.length_a   1.000
_cell.length_b   1.000
_cell.length_c   1.000
_cell.angle_alpha   90.00
_cell.angle_beta   90.00
_cell.angle_gamma   90.00
#
_symmetry.space_group_name_H-M   'P 1'
#
loop_
_entity.id
_entity.type
_entity.pdbx_description
1 polymer ?
#
loop_
_entity_poly.entity_id
_entity_poly.type
_entity_poly.pdbx_seq_one_letter_code
_entity_poly.pdbx_strand_id
1 'polypeptide(L)' 'MLGAVFAGGFAFELFFNQGMNKLWDNTNRGRQWKDIRSKYVQAEDEDEE' A
#
# COMPACT_ATOMS: atom_id res chain seq x y z
N MET A 1 -21.00 -2.07 26.82
CA MET A 1 -21.42 -1.82 25.42
C MET A 1 -20.37 -0.99 24.67
N LEU A 2 -20.03 0.22 25.12
CA LEU A 2 -19.12 1.13 24.42
C LEU A 2 -17.70 0.55 24.16
N GLY A 3 -17.08 -0.09 25.16
CA GLY A 3 -15.74 -0.66 25.01
C GLY A 3 -15.65 -1.78 23.96
N ALA A 4 -16.71 -2.60 23.82
CA ALA A 4 -16.76 -3.64 22.80
C ALA A 4 -16.89 -3.06 21.39
N VAL A 5 -17.66 -1.96 21.24
CA VAL A 5 -17.80 -1.24 19.96
C VAL A 5 -16.45 -0.65 19.54
N PHE A 6 -15.74 0.03 20.44
CA PHE A 6 -14.43 0.57 20.11
C PHE A 6 -13.38 -0.50 19.83
N ALA A 7 -13.31 -1.55 20.66
CA ALA A 7 -12.38 -2.65 20.43
C ALA A 7 -12.64 -3.34 19.10
N GLY A 8 -13.90 -3.58 18.75
CA GLY A 8 -14.30 -4.13 17.45
C GLY A 8 -13.95 -3.21 16.29
N GLY A 9 -14.18 -1.89 16.43
CA GLY A 9 -13.81 -0.90 15.44
C GLY A 9 -12.32 -0.87 15.14
N PHE A 10 -11.47 -0.79 16.18
CA PHE A 10 -10.01 -0.81 16.03
C PHE A 10 -9.50 -2.12 15.40
N ALA A 11 -10.01 -3.27 15.86
CA ALA A 11 -9.62 -4.55 15.28
C ALA A 11 -10.01 -4.62 13.80
N PHE A 12 -11.25 -4.24 13.47
CA PHE A 12 -11.73 -4.21 12.09
C PHE A 12 -10.88 -3.29 11.21
N GLU A 13 -10.59 -2.08 11.65
CA GLU A 13 -9.77 -1.11 10.90
C GLU A 13 -8.40 -1.70 10.53
N LEU A 14 -7.69 -2.29 11.50
CA LEU A 14 -6.37 -2.88 11.29
C LEU A 14 -6.40 -3.98 10.22
N PHE A 15 -7.33 -4.92 10.34
CA PHE A 15 -7.44 -6.04 9.40
C PHE A 15 -7.96 -5.59 8.04
N PHE A 16 -8.95 -4.71 8.01
CA PHE A 16 -9.55 -4.22 6.78
C PHE A 16 -8.54 -3.44 5.95
N ASN A 17 -7.81 -2.50 6.56
CA ASN A 17 -6.78 -1.73 5.84
C ASN A 17 -5.68 -2.63 5.27
N GLN A 18 -5.16 -3.59 6.05
CA GLN A 18 -4.15 -4.52 5.55
C GLN A 18 -4.69 -5.41 4.41
N GLY A 19 -5.90 -5.96 4.57
CA GLY A 19 -6.53 -6.81 3.57
C GLY A 19 -6.81 -6.07 2.27
N MET A 20 -7.39 -4.88 2.36
CA MET A 20 -7.73 -4.07 1.19
C MET A 20 -6.49 -3.53 0.47
N ASN A 21 -5.45 -3.13 1.21
CA ASN A 21 -4.17 -2.76 0.60
C ASN A 21 -3.56 -3.93 -0.18
N LYS A 22 -3.54 -5.14 0.40
CA LYS A 22 -3.01 -6.33 -0.29
C LYS A 22 -3.82 -6.67 -1.53
N LEU A 23 -5.15 -6.57 -1.46
CA LEU A 23 -6.02 -6.81 -2.60
C LEU A 23 -5.75 -5.79 -3.71
N TRP A 24 -5.69 -4.50 -3.36
CA TRP A 24 -5.39 -3.43 -4.29
C TRP A 24 -4.02 -3.61 -4.95
N ASP A 25 -3.01 -3.93 -4.14
CA ASP A 25 -1.65 -4.14 -4.59
C ASP A 25 -1.55 -5.28 -5.61
N ASN A 26 -2.27 -6.38 -5.36
CA ASN A 26 -2.29 -7.53 -6.25
C ASN A 26 -3.00 -7.21 -7.58
N THR A 27 -4.14 -6.52 -7.51
CA THR A 27 -4.92 -6.15 -8.70
C THR A 27 -4.19 -5.11 -9.57
N ASN A 28 -3.41 -4.22 -8.96
CA ASN A 28 -2.68 -3.15 -9.65
C ASN A 28 -1.17 -3.41 -9.78
N ARG A 29 -0.73 -4.67 -9.60
CA ARG A 29 0.68 -5.04 -9.72
C ARG A 29 1.25 -4.62 -11.07
N GLY A 30 2.45 -4.03 -11.04
CA GLY A 30 3.17 -3.55 -12.22
C GLY A 30 2.74 -2.17 -12.71
N ARG A 31 1.72 -1.56 -12.08
CA ARG A 31 1.25 -0.21 -12.40
C ARG A 31 1.48 0.78 -11.24
N GLN A 32 1.79 0.27 -10.06
CA GLN A 32 2.01 1.12 -8.90
C GLN A 32 3.39 1.74 -8.96
N TRP A 33 3.53 2.96 -8.41
CA TRP A 33 4.82 3.64 -8.35
C TRP A 33 5.91 2.77 -7.72
N LYS A 34 5.61 2.06 -6.61
CA LYS A 34 6.56 1.13 -5.97
C LYS A 34 7.07 0.01 -6.88
N ASP A 35 6.31 -0.36 -7.91
CA ASP A 35 6.68 -1.40 -8.86
C ASP A 35 7.51 -0.86 -10.04
N ILE A 36 7.35 0.42 -10.39
CA ILE A 36 7.97 1.04 -11.58
C ILE A 36 9.04 2.09 -11.27
N ARG A 37 9.15 2.54 -10.01
CA ARG A 37 10.03 3.63 -9.57
C ARG A 37 11.48 3.44 -10.01
N SER A 38 11.99 2.21 -9.90
CA SER A 38 13.40 1.92 -10.23
C SER A 38 13.77 2.32 -11.66
N LYS A 39 12.82 2.28 -12.61
CA LYS A 39 13.05 2.65 -14.00
C LYS A 39 13.30 4.13 -14.22
N TYR A 40 12.80 4.98 -13.32
CA TYR A 40 12.85 6.43 -13.48
C TYR A 40 13.95 7.06 -12.65
N VAL A 41 14.21 6.53 -11.46
CA VAL A 41 15.31 7.02 -10.61
C VAL A 41 16.67 6.66 -11.21
N GLN A 42 16.81 5.48 -11.84
CA GLN A 42 18.04 5.14 -12.56
C GLN A 42 18.23 5.99 -13.83
N ALA A 43 17.15 6.38 -14.50
CA ALA A 43 17.24 7.28 -15.65
C ALA A 43 17.70 8.69 -15.24
N GLU A 44 17.26 9.18 -14.06
CA GLU A 44 17.79 10.44 -13.49
C GLU A 44 19.29 10.33 -13.18
N ASP A 45 19.74 9.22 -12.58
CA ASP A 45 21.16 9.00 -12.27
C ASP A 45 22.03 8.87 -13.54
N GLU A 46 21.54 8.21 -14.60
CA GLU A 46 22.23 8.08 -15.90
C GLU A 46 22.25 9.38 -16.71
N ASP A 47 21.25 10.25 -16.57
CA ASP A 47 21.21 11.56 -17.26
C ASP A 47 22.10 12.62 -16.56
N GLU A 48 22.53 12.39 -15.31
CA GLU A 48 23.43 13.28 -14.53
C GLU A 48 24.94 12.97 -14.70
N GLU A 49 25.32 11.81 -15.25
CA GLU A 49 26.72 11.44 -15.63
C GLU A 49 27.08 11.84 -17.07
#